data_AF-A0ABD5FFE9-F1
#
_entry.id   AF-A0ABD5FFE9-F1
#
_cell.length_a   1.000
_cell.length_b   1.000
_cell.length_c   1.000
_cell.angle_alpha   90.00
_cell.angle_beta   90.00
_cell.angle_gamma   90.00
#
_symmetry.space_group_name_H-M   'P 1'
#
loop_
_entity.id
_entity.type
_entity.pdbx_description
1 polymer ?
#
loop_
_entity_poly.entity_id
_entity_poly.type
_entity_poly.pdbx_seq_one_letter_code
_entity_poly.pdbx_strand_id
1 'polypeptide(L)' 'MEPQDISESQALMMITSSLPAGVSVEDLAVDEQATPAKLIITAKYEEEAEEVVMSANKESPPAKPKKKRKRLLNRMRKRE' A
#
# COMPACT_ATOMS: atom_id res chain seq x y z
N MET A 1 13.01 5.17 32.41
CA MET A 1 11.89 4.23 32.32
C MET A 1 12.46 2.98 31.71
N GLU A 2 12.58 1.93 32.50
CA GLU A 2 13.06 0.65 32.00
C GLU A 2 11.90 -0.07 31.30
N PRO A 3 12.17 -0.97 30.34
CA PRO A 3 11.12 -1.73 29.65
C PRO A 3 10.22 -2.53 30.61
N GLN A 4 10.74 -2.84 31.79
CA GLN A 4 10.07 -3.58 32.86
C GLN A 4 9.03 -2.73 33.62
N ASP A 5 9.13 -1.40 33.53
CA ASP A 5 8.25 -0.46 34.22
C ASP A 5 6.96 -0.15 33.43
N ILE A 6 6.82 -0.71 32.23
CA ILE A 6 5.70 -0.44 31.33
C ILE A 6 4.47 -1.20 31.82
N SER A 7 3.34 -0.51 32.00
CA SER A 7 2.08 -1.16 32.36
C SER A 7 1.54 -2.01 31.21
N GLU A 8 0.73 -3.01 31.52
CA GLU A 8 0.07 -3.84 30.49
C GLU A 8 -0.70 -3.00 29.46
N SER A 9 -1.41 -1.97 29.93
CA SER A 9 -2.15 -1.04 29.06
C SER A 9 -1.23 -0.25 28.13
N GLN A 10 -0.05 0.17 28.60
CA GLN A 10 0.95 0.86 27.77
C GLN A 10 1.59 -0.10 26.78
N ALA A 11 1.89 -1.33 27.20
CA ALA A 11 2.41 -2.38 26.32
C ALA A 11 1.42 -2.70 25.20
N LEU A 12 0.14 -2.88 25.55
CA LEU A 12 -0.92 -3.12 24.56
C LEU A 12 -1.03 -1.97 23.57
N MET A 13 -0.97 -0.72 24.03
CA MET A 13 -0.99 0.46 23.17
C MET A 13 0.21 0.51 22.21
N MET A 14 1.42 0.17 22.68
CA MET A 14 2.61 0.09 21.82
C MET A 14 2.49 -1.02 20.78
N ILE A 15 1.95 -2.17 21.18
CA ILE A 15 1.73 -3.32 20.30
C ILE A 15 0.71 -2.96 19.21
N THR A 16 -0.46 -2.44 19.59
CA THR A 16 -1.54 -2.13 18.63
C THR A 16 -1.16 -0.98 17.69
N SER A 17 -0.40 0.00 18.15
CA SER A 17 0.12 1.09 17.30
C SER A 17 1.20 0.64 16.31
N SER A 18 1.80 -0.54 16.51
CA SER A 18 2.76 -1.13 15.59
C SER A 18 2.10 -1.96 14.48
N LEU A 19 0.79 -2.23 14.60
CA LEU A 19 0.04 -2.95 13.59
C LEU A 19 -0.34 -2.02 12.42
N PRO A 20 -0.40 -2.53 11.18
CA PRO A 20 -0.91 -1.76 10.05
C PRO A 20 -2.33 -1.24 10.29
N ALA A 21 -2.69 -0.10 9.71
CA ALA A 21 -4.06 0.40 9.77
C ALA A 21 -5.04 -0.57 9.08
N GLY A 22 -6.27 -0.63 9.58
CA GLY A 22 -7.31 -1.50 9.02
C GLY A 22 -7.04 -2.99 9.22
N VAL A 23 -6.35 -3.39 10.30
CA VAL A 23 -6.19 -4.81 10.65
C VAL A 23 -6.91 -5.14 11.95
N SER A 24 -7.52 -6.31 11.97
CA SER A 24 -8.08 -6.95 13.17
C SER A 24 -7.16 -8.08 13.62
N VAL A 25 -6.90 -8.18 14.93
CA VAL A 25 -6.10 -9.27 15.50
C VAL A 25 -6.92 -10.55 15.48
N GLU A 26 -6.37 -11.61 14.89
CA GLU A 26 -7.00 -12.93 14.79
C GLU A 26 -6.45 -13.90 15.84
N ASP A 27 -5.12 -13.91 16.05
CA ASP A 27 -4.46 -14.87 16.93
C ASP A 27 -3.24 -14.27 17.64
N LEU A 28 -2.98 -14.77 18.85
CA LEU A 28 -1.88 -14.39 19.72
C LEU A 28 -1.18 -15.66 20.23
N ALA A 29 0.09 -15.82 19.86
CA ALA A 29 0.91 -16.96 20.28
C ALA A 29 2.20 -16.50 20.95
N VAL A 30 2.70 -17.30 21.89
CA VAL A 30 4.01 -17.07 22.53
C VAL A 30 4.94 -18.22 22.17
N ASP A 31 6.10 -17.88 21.60
CA ASP A 31 7.19 -18.81 21.36
C ASP A 31 8.20 -18.71 22.50
N GLU A 32 8.08 -19.65 23.45
CA GLU A 32 8.95 -19.81 24.62
C GLU A 32 10.29 -20.48 24.28
N GLN A 33 10.46 -21.05 23.08
CA GLN A 33 11.73 -21.67 22.68
C GLN A 33 12.78 -20.62 22.31
N ALA A 34 12.34 -19.40 21.99
CA ALA A 34 13.21 -18.26 21.76
C ALA A 34 13.63 -17.59 23.08
N THR A 35 14.89 -17.15 23.15
CA THR A 35 15.39 -16.29 24.24
C THR A 35 15.93 -14.99 23.63
N PRO A 36 15.26 -13.83 23.84
CA PRO A 36 14.03 -13.65 24.62
C PRO A 36 12.81 -14.31 23.96
N ALA A 37 11.80 -14.62 24.78
CA ALA A 37 10.52 -15.17 24.32
C ALA A 37 9.87 -14.22 23.30
N LYS A 38 9.24 -14.78 22.27
CA LYS A 38 8.62 -14.00 21.19
C LYS A 38 7.12 -14.03 21.31
N LEU A 39 6.50 -12.86 21.24
CA LEU A 39 5.07 -12.72 21.01
C LEU A 39 4.83 -12.66 19.50
N ILE A 40 4.01 -13.57 18.99
CA ILE A 40 3.62 -13.67 17.59
C ILE A 40 2.15 -13.25 17.49
N ILE A 41 1.89 -12.24 16.65
CA ILE A 41 0.56 -11.67 16.46
C ILE A 41 0.15 -11.90 15.01
N THR A 42 -0.94 -12.63 14.82
CA THR A 42 -1.55 -12.81 13.50
C THR A 42 -2.71 -11.85 13.38
N ALA A 43 -2.68 -11.00 12.36
CA ALA A 43 -3.73 -10.03 12.09
C ALA A 43 -4.20 -10.14 10.65
N LYS A 44 -5.49 -9.90 10.43
CA LYS A 44 -6.14 -9.87 9.11
C LYS A 44 -6.49 -8.44 8.75
N TYR A 45 -6.24 -8.05 7.51
CA TYR A 45 -6.80 -6.82 6.99
C TYR A 45 -8.33 -6.94 7.02
N GLU A 46 -8.98 -5.96 7.63
CA GLU A 46 -10.37 -5.70 7.38
C GLU A 46 -10.47 -5.32 5.91
N GLU A 47 -11.35 -6.00 5.16
CA GLU A 47 -11.76 -5.52 3.84
C GLU A 47 -12.56 -4.23 4.07
N GLU A 48 -11.86 -3.14 4.35
CA GLU A 48 -12.35 -1.84 3.92
C GLU A 48 -12.52 -1.99 2.42
N ALA A 49 -13.78 -1.99 1.97
CA ALA A 49 -14.11 -1.80 0.59
C ALA A 49 -13.34 -0.55 0.17
N GLU A 50 -12.18 -0.75 -0.46
CA GLU A 50 -11.47 0.32 -1.12
C GLU A 50 -12.53 0.94 -2.00
N GLU A 51 -13.05 2.11 -1.60
CA GLU A 51 -13.72 2.99 -2.53
C GLU A 51 -12.62 3.24 -3.54
N VAL A 52 -12.68 2.45 -4.61
CA VAL A 52 -11.86 2.57 -5.78
C VAL A 52 -12.08 4.01 -6.16
N VAL A 53 -11.15 4.89 -5.78
CA VAL A 53 -11.06 6.23 -6.31
C VAL A 53 -10.62 5.97 -7.74
N MET A 54 -11.59 5.55 -8.55
CA MET A 54 -11.47 5.26 -9.96
C MET A 54 -11.04 6.58 -10.54
N SER A 55 -9.73 6.70 -10.68
CA SER A 55 -9.02 7.75 -11.37
C SER A 55 -9.92 8.28 -12.48
N ALA A 56 -10.23 9.57 -12.39
CA ALA A 56 -11.11 10.31 -13.28
C ALA A 56 -10.50 10.46 -14.68
N ASN A 57 -10.18 9.34 -15.34
CA ASN A 57 -9.69 9.30 -16.70
C ASN A 57 -10.69 8.54 -17.58
N LYS A 58 -11.90 9.10 -17.68
CA LYS A 58 -12.93 8.68 -18.64
C LYS A 58 -12.66 9.25 -20.05
N GLU A 59 -11.45 9.71 -20.37
CA GLU A 59 -11.14 10.13 -21.73
C GLU A 59 -10.61 8.93 -22.53
N SER A 60 -11.57 8.27 -23.22
CA SER A 60 -11.29 7.38 -24.34
C SER A 60 -10.28 8.03 -25.29
N PRO A 61 -9.30 7.29 -25.84
CA PRO A 61 -8.42 7.81 -26.87
C PRO A 61 -9.26 8.42 -28.01
N PRO A 62 -8.91 9.60 -28.53
CA PRO A 62 -9.74 10.29 -29.50
C PRO A 62 -10.02 9.38 -30.70
N ALA A 63 -11.30 9.10 -30.94
CA ALA A 63 -11.78 8.16 -31.96
C ALA A 63 -11.34 8.50 -33.40
N LYS A 64 -10.80 9.70 -33.63
CA LYS A 64 -10.27 10.13 -34.92
C LYS A 64 -8.78 10.45 -34.76
N PRO A 65 -7.88 9.79 -35.50
CA PRO A 65 -6.47 10.17 -35.50
C PRO A 65 -6.34 11.61 -36.04
N LYS A 66 -5.92 12.54 -35.17
CA LYS A 66 -5.60 13.92 -35.56
C LYS A 66 -4.54 13.88 -36.68
N LYS A 67 -4.70 14.77 -37.67
CA LYS A 67 -3.91 14.88 -38.93
C LYS A 67 -2.55 14.17 -38.90
N LYS A 68 -2.30 13.27 -39.87
CA LYS A 68 -1.00 12.61 -40.07
C LYS A 68 0.12 13.65 -40.05
N ARG A 69 0.93 13.67 -39.00
CA ARG A 69 2.13 14.51 -38.94
C ARG A 69 3.06 14.06 -40.07
N LYS A 70 3.44 14.97 -40.96
CA LYS A 70 4.40 14.63 -42.02
C LYS A 70 5.72 14.21 -41.37
N ARG A 71 6.19 13.00 -41.71
CA ARG A 71 7.50 12.49 -41.31
C ARG A 71 8.58 13.49 -41.72
N LEU A 72 9.61 13.67 -40.88
CA LEU A 72 10.73 14.57 -41.15
C LEU A 72 11.40 14.25 -42.50
N LEU A 73 11.53 12.96 -42.83
CA LEU A 73 12.08 12.49 -44.11
C LEU A 73 11.34 13.09 -45.32
N ASN A 74 10.00 13.14 -45.28
CA ASN A 74 9.17 13.73 -46.34
C ASN A 74 9.30 15.26 -46.40
N ARG A 75 9.81 15.88 -45.34
CA ARG A 75 10.08 17.32 -45.28
C ARG A 75 11.45 17.65 -45.85
N MET A 76 12.44 16.79 -45.63
CA MET A 76 13.79 16.94 -46.19
C MET A 76 13.78 16.78 -47.71
N ARG A 77 13.10 15.75 -48.23
CA ARG A 77 12.96 15.51 -49.68
C ARG A 77 12.25 16.61 -50.48
N LYS A 78 11.57 17.56 -49.81
CA LYS A 78 10.92 18.71 -50.47
C LYS A 78 11.81 19.96 -50.53
N ARG A 79 12.97 19.92 -49.87
CA ARG A 79 13.93 21.01 -49.83
C ARG A 79 15.08 20.81 -50.83
N GLU A 80 15.12 19.63 -51.46
CA GLU A 80 15.93 19.33 -52.66
C GLU A 80 15.10 19.66 -53.90
#